data_AF-A0A9P9CPT5-F1
#
_entry.id   AF-A0A9P9CPT5-F1
#
_cell.length_a   1.000
_cell.length_b   1.000
_cell.length_c   1.000
_cell.angle_alpha   90.00
_cell.angle_beta   90.00
_cell.angle_gamma   90.00
#
_symmetry.space_group_name_H-M   'P 1'
#
loop_
_entity.id
_entity.type
_entity.pdbx_description
1 polymer ?
#
loop_
_entity_poly.entity_id
_entity_poly.type
_entity_poly.pdbx_seq_one_letter_code
_entity_poly.pdbx_strand_id
1 'polypeptide(L)'
;MSMGVCKGDTISENRHARHGRGTEQDPAYTYPAWIFRVLCFPSPSSPRFYSFIISQASESMSRVVAVDLDDVLAQTNSAACAWHNDTYGTDMTLSSFYYYHWWKNPLWGSPKEALMKSEAFYRSSKFADLAPVPGAVAGVNALRAMGVRLAIVTARDASQRDLTTTWVKKHFNDAFDGIYFTGELATLKGKWNSGQVISGGKAAVIHALGARILIDDSVENAFQCAEQQIETLVFGNYAWNQRRSLISNELDRISFARRRELDANNWWETDLATLPPQAHRVVDWNAVVSWVRDHPNRM
;
A
#
# COMPACT_ATOMS: atom_id res chain seq x y z
N MET A 1 -18.22 -59.85 -15.03
CA MET A 1 -17.22 -60.90 -14.81
C MET A 1 -16.44 -60.56 -13.55
N SER A 2 -16.46 -61.48 -12.57
CA SER A 2 -15.62 -61.69 -11.36
C SER A 2 -15.17 -60.47 -10.54
N MET A 3 -15.52 -60.24 -9.26
CA MET A 3 -15.52 -61.05 -8.01
C MET A 3 -14.15 -61.57 -7.50
N GLY A 4 -13.95 -61.36 -6.18
CA GLY A 4 -12.97 -61.97 -5.25
C GLY A 4 -12.17 -60.89 -4.51
N VAL A 5 -12.33 -60.54 -3.21
CA VAL A 5 -12.63 -61.23 -1.93
C VAL A 5 -11.66 -62.35 -1.58
N CYS A 6 -10.90 -62.15 -0.48
CA CYS A 6 -10.64 -63.04 0.69
C CYS A 6 -9.38 -62.51 1.44
N LYS A 7 -9.44 -62.10 2.72
CA LYS A 7 -9.66 -62.81 4.01
C LYS A 7 -8.45 -63.59 4.56
N GLY A 8 -8.25 -63.47 5.87
CA GLY A 8 -7.47 -64.34 6.76
C GLY A 8 -6.40 -63.56 7.52
N ASP A 9 -6.59 -63.16 8.79
CA ASP A 9 -6.49 -63.97 10.04
C ASP A 9 -5.04 -64.48 10.24
N THR A 10 -4.37 -64.43 11.41
CA THR A 10 -4.78 -64.70 12.79
C THR A 10 -3.58 -64.37 13.75
N ILE A 11 -3.91 -63.95 14.98
CA ILE A 11 -3.39 -64.44 16.30
C ILE A 11 -1.86 -64.59 16.51
N SER A 12 -1.31 -63.92 17.55
CA SER A 12 -0.91 -64.61 18.80
C SER A 12 -0.31 -63.67 19.85
N GLU A 13 -0.83 -63.83 21.06
CA GLU A 13 -0.34 -63.30 22.34
C GLU A 13 1.15 -63.60 22.60
N ASN A 14 1.84 -62.74 23.34
CA ASN A 14 2.54 -63.25 24.53
C ASN A 14 2.85 -62.22 25.61
N ARG A 15 2.91 -62.76 26.82
CA ARG A 15 2.80 -62.13 28.13
C ARG A 15 4.14 -61.63 28.71
N HIS A 16 3.98 -60.75 29.69
CA HIS A 16 4.77 -60.56 30.92
C HIS A 16 6.22 -60.05 30.81
N ALA A 17 6.47 -58.89 31.44
CA ALA A 17 7.37 -58.80 32.59
C ALA A 17 7.23 -57.46 33.32
N ARG A 18 7.52 -57.51 34.62
CA ARG A 18 7.36 -56.48 35.65
C ARG A 18 8.63 -55.62 35.81
N HIS A 19 8.42 -54.47 36.46
CA HIS A 19 9.33 -53.68 37.32
C HIS A 19 10.33 -52.71 36.66
N GLY A 20 10.28 -51.47 37.16
CA GLY A 20 11.34 -50.47 37.01
C GLY A 20 10.86 -49.06 37.33
N ARG A 21 10.96 -48.62 38.59
CA ARG A 21 10.98 -47.19 38.94
C ARG A 21 12.31 -46.63 38.43
N GLY A 22 12.27 -45.56 37.64
CA GLY A 22 13.45 -44.82 37.19
C GLY A 22 13.04 -43.38 36.86
N THR A 23 13.47 -42.46 37.71
CA THR A 23 13.45 -41.01 37.49
C THR A 23 14.48 -40.66 36.42
N GLU A 24 14.09 -39.97 35.35
CA GLU A 24 15.04 -39.20 34.55
C GLU A 24 14.33 -38.04 33.83
N GLN A 25 14.86 -36.84 34.06
CA GLN A 25 14.53 -35.57 33.45
C GLN A 25 15.36 -35.39 32.18
N ASP A 26 14.77 -34.89 31.07
CA ASP A 26 15.23 -33.77 30.21
C ASP A 26 14.39 -33.69 28.90
N PRO A 27 14.37 -32.59 28.10
CA PRO A 27 14.86 -31.25 28.37
C PRO A 27 13.86 -30.11 28.11
N ALA A 28 14.24 -28.96 28.65
CA ALA A 28 13.55 -27.67 28.62
C ALA A 28 13.16 -27.16 27.23
N TYR A 29 11.89 -26.77 27.10
CA TYR A 29 11.47 -25.73 26.16
C TYR A 29 12.13 -24.41 26.57
N THR A 30 13.15 -23.99 25.83
CA THR A 30 13.77 -22.68 25.98
C THR A 30 12.83 -21.61 25.42
N TYR A 31 12.19 -20.84 26.31
CA TYR A 31 11.49 -19.62 25.95
C TYR A 31 12.48 -18.51 25.56
N PRO A 32 12.16 -17.64 24.60
CA PRO A 32 13.03 -16.53 24.19
C PRO A 32 13.32 -15.57 25.36
N ALA A 33 14.55 -15.05 25.39
CA ALA A 33 15.20 -14.34 26.50
C ALA A 33 14.52 -13.03 26.99
N TRP A 34 13.39 -12.61 26.41
CA TRP A 34 12.58 -11.51 26.94
C TRP A 34 11.65 -11.94 28.09
N ILE A 35 11.46 -13.25 28.32
CA ILE A 35 10.62 -13.78 29.42
C ILE A 35 11.29 -13.70 30.80
N PHE A 36 12.60 -13.46 30.91
CA PHE A 36 13.35 -13.54 32.17
C PHE A 36 13.76 -12.21 32.82
N ARG A 37 13.02 -11.13 32.56
CA ARG A 37 13.16 -9.89 33.34
C ARG A 37 11.85 -9.47 34.00
N VAL A 38 11.24 -10.40 34.73
CA VAL A 38 10.14 -10.12 35.66
C VAL A 38 10.53 -10.62 37.05
N LEU A 39 11.49 -9.94 37.68
CA LEU A 39 11.69 -10.03 39.12
C LEU A 39 11.77 -8.59 39.63
N CYS A 40 10.79 -8.24 40.48
CA CYS A 40 10.45 -6.92 41.01
C CYS A 40 9.45 -6.09 40.16
N PHE A 41 8.22 -6.59 39.98
CA PHE A 41 7.05 -5.75 39.67
C PHE A 41 5.91 -6.01 40.69
N PRO A 42 5.06 -5.01 40.96
CA PRO A 42 4.01 -5.09 41.97
C PRO A 42 2.95 -6.13 41.59
N SER A 43 2.24 -6.62 42.62
CA SER A 43 1.14 -7.58 42.53
C SER A 43 0.30 -7.48 41.24
N PRO A 44 -0.11 -8.61 40.63
CA PRO A 44 -0.99 -8.67 39.45
C PRO A 44 -2.34 -7.92 39.60
N SER A 45 -2.69 -7.50 40.81
CA SER A 45 -3.86 -6.71 41.13
C SER A 45 -3.61 -5.19 41.22
N SER A 46 -2.39 -4.72 40.93
CA SER A 46 -2.09 -3.28 41.00
C SER A 46 -2.48 -2.54 39.71
N PRO A 47 -3.12 -1.36 39.81
CA PRO A 47 -3.41 -0.50 38.65
C PRO A 47 -2.16 -0.13 37.84
N ARG A 48 -0.97 -0.12 38.47
CA ARG A 48 0.32 0.14 37.82
C ARG A 48 0.80 -1.02 36.94
N PHE A 49 0.48 -2.27 37.29
CA PHE A 49 0.79 -3.43 36.47
C PHE A 49 -0.06 -3.46 35.21
N TYR A 50 -1.37 -3.19 35.34
CA TYR A 50 -2.26 -3.01 34.19
C TYR A 50 -1.87 -1.81 33.33
N SER A 51 -1.50 -0.68 33.92
CA SER A 51 -1.02 0.48 33.16
C SER A 51 0.28 0.20 32.41
N PHE A 52 1.21 -0.56 33.00
CA PHE A 52 2.46 -0.99 32.34
C PHE A 52 2.20 -2.01 31.22
N ILE A 53 1.33 -3.00 31.43
CA ILE A 53 0.94 -3.96 30.38
C ILE A 53 0.15 -3.26 29.27
N ILE A 54 -0.73 -2.31 29.58
CA ILE A 54 -1.44 -1.49 28.60
C ILE A 54 -0.47 -0.58 27.86
N SER A 55 0.56 -0.01 28.52
CA SER A 55 1.62 0.76 27.86
C SER A 55 2.44 -0.12 26.92
N GLN A 56 2.92 -1.30 27.36
CA GLN A 56 3.69 -2.25 26.53
C GLN A 56 2.83 -2.92 25.44
N ALA A 57 1.53 -3.13 25.67
CA ALA A 57 0.60 -3.66 24.66
C ALA A 57 0.18 -2.56 23.68
N SER A 58 0.10 -1.30 24.12
CA SER A 58 -0.10 -0.13 23.25
C SER A 58 1.14 0.18 22.40
N GLU A 59 2.34 -0.18 22.87
CA GLU A 59 3.58 -0.19 22.06
C GLU A 59 3.56 -1.22 20.92
N SER A 60 2.61 -2.17 20.93
CA SER A 60 2.38 -3.11 19.82
C SER A 60 1.20 -2.74 18.93
N MET A 61 0.73 -1.48 18.96
CA MET A 61 -0.01 -0.93 17.83
C MET A 61 0.95 -0.95 16.63
N SER A 62 0.77 -1.92 15.74
CA SER A 62 1.67 -2.15 14.62
C SER A 62 1.90 -0.85 13.86
N ARG A 63 3.16 -0.39 13.79
CA ARG A 63 3.59 0.78 13.02
C ARG A 63 3.47 0.47 11.53
N VAL A 64 2.25 0.46 11.00
CA VAL A 64 1.98 0.17 9.60
C VAL A 64 1.94 1.48 8.82
N VAL A 65 2.76 1.56 7.78
CA VAL A 65 2.72 2.63 6.79
C VAL A 65 2.17 2.04 5.49
N ALA A 66 1.11 2.67 4.98
CA ALA A 66 0.59 2.37 3.66
C ALA A 66 1.39 3.13 2.60
N VAL A 67 1.70 2.48 1.49
CA VAL A 67 2.53 3.03 0.43
C VAL A 67 1.82 2.86 -0.91
N ASP A 68 1.65 3.93 -1.67
CA ASP A 68 1.20 3.80 -3.05
C ASP A 68 2.28 3.17 -3.95
N LEU A 69 1.85 2.64 -5.08
CA LEU A 69 2.74 2.03 -6.06
C LEU A 69 3.13 3.01 -7.17
N ASP A 70 2.16 3.55 -7.89
CA ASP A 70 2.39 4.36 -9.09
C ASP A 70 2.95 5.74 -8.69
N ASP A 71 4.06 6.13 -9.33
CA ASP A 71 4.87 7.33 -9.10
C ASP A 71 5.37 7.58 -7.65
N VAL A 72 5.19 6.61 -6.75
CA VAL A 72 5.81 6.53 -5.41
C VAL A 72 6.88 5.44 -5.35
N LEU A 73 6.57 4.26 -5.88
CA LEU A 73 7.50 3.12 -5.99
C LEU A 73 7.92 2.86 -7.44
N ALA A 74 7.01 3.00 -8.40
CA ALA A 74 7.21 2.71 -9.82
C ALA A 74 7.00 3.98 -10.68
N GLN A 75 7.88 4.27 -11.65
CA GLN A 75 7.81 5.50 -12.46
C GLN A 75 6.76 5.42 -13.58
N THR A 76 5.48 5.34 -13.22
CA THR A 76 4.37 5.07 -14.15
C THR A 76 4.13 6.23 -15.12
N ASN A 77 4.03 7.47 -14.66
CA ASN A 77 3.84 8.61 -15.57
C ASN A 77 5.08 8.85 -16.46
N SER A 78 6.29 8.53 -15.99
CA SER A 78 7.50 8.60 -16.82
C SER A 78 7.44 7.59 -17.97
N ALA A 79 7.05 6.35 -17.67
CA ALA A 79 6.88 5.32 -18.69
C ALA A 79 5.72 5.63 -19.64
N ALA A 80 4.60 6.17 -19.14
CA ALA A 80 3.46 6.60 -19.94
C ALA A 80 3.86 7.73 -20.90
N CYS A 81 4.66 8.70 -20.41
CA CYS A 81 5.22 9.79 -21.21
C CYS A 81 6.09 9.26 -22.36
N ALA A 82 7.06 8.38 -22.05
CA ALA A 82 7.93 7.79 -23.06
C ALA A 82 7.16 6.94 -24.07
N TRP A 83 6.19 6.15 -23.59
CA TRP A 83 5.29 5.38 -24.45
C TRP A 83 4.50 6.27 -25.41
N HIS A 84 3.95 7.38 -24.90
CA HIS A 84 3.14 8.29 -25.70
C HIS A 84 3.98 8.95 -26.80
N ASN A 85 5.20 9.39 -26.47
CA ASN A 85 6.14 9.97 -27.45
C ASN A 85 6.51 8.97 -28.55
N ASP A 86 6.84 7.73 -28.17
CA ASP A 86 7.20 6.68 -29.14
C ASP A 86 6.01 6.29 -30.02
N THR A 87 4.79 6.23 -29.46
CA THR A 87 3.59 5.72 -30.16
C THR A 87 2.94 6.77 -31.06
N TYR A 88 2.91 8.03 -30.62
CA TYR A 88 2.17 9.10 -31.28
C TYR A 88 3.08 10.20 -31.86
N GLY A 89 4.39 10.07 -31.73
CA GLY A 89 5.35 11.08 -32.22
C GLY A 89 5.24 12.42 -31.48
N THR A 90 4.84 12.39 -30.21
CA THR A 90 4.73 13.59 -29.37
C THR A 90 6.04 13.96 -28.68
N ASP A 91 6.07 15.15 -28.08
CA ASP A 91 7.18 15.65 -27.25
C ASP A 91 6.68 16.00 -25.84
N MET A 92 6.07 15.02 -25.17
CA MET A 92 5.63 15.14 -23.79
C MET A 92 6.81 15.04 -22.84
N THR A 93 6.71 15.75 -21.72
CA THR A 93 7.57 15.56 -20.54
C THR A 93 6.70 15.35 -19.30
N LEU A 94 7.30 15.01 -18.15
CA LEU A 94 6.55 14.91 -16.90
C LEU A 94 5.85 16.23 -16.51
N SER A 95 6.38 17.39 -16.91
CA SER A 95 5.71 18.68 -16.68
C SER A 95 4.47 18.88 -17.54
N SER A 96 4.21 18.00 -18.53
CA SER A 96 2.95 17.96 -19.27
C SER A 96 1.80 17.30 -18.49
N PHE A 97 2.07 16.63 -17.37
CA PHE A 97 1.06 15.98 -16.54
C PHE A 97 0.62 16.92 -15.42
N TYR A 98 -0.30 17.84 -15.70
CA TYR A 98 -0.80 18.82 -14.72
C TYR A 98 -1.80 18.25 -13.70
N TYR A 99 -2.46 17.14 -14.03
CA TYR A 99 -3.55 16.54 -13.27
C TYR A 99 -3.44 15.02 -13.24
N TYR A 100 -3.99 14.42 -12.19
CA TYR A 100 -4.12 12.96 -12.04
C TYR A 100 -4.89 12.33 -13.22
N HIS A 101 -6.03 12.89 -13.60
CA HIS A 101 -6.82 12.38 -14.72
C HIS A 101 -6.18 12.75 -16.06
N TRP A 102 -5.71 11.76 -16.81
CA TRP A 102 -4.92 11.98 -18.03
C TRP A 102 -5.62 12.81 -19.11
N TRP A 103 -6.95 12.75 -19.29
CA TRP A 103 -7.65 13.61 -20.27
C TRP A 103 -7.60 15.10 -19.93
N LYS A 104 -7.34 15.45 -18.66
CA LYS A 104 -7.12 16.83 -18.23
C LYS A 104 -5.70 17.31 -18.52
N ASN A 105 -4.86 16.51 -19.17
CA ASN A 105 -3.50 16.88 -19.58
C ASN A 105 -3.40 17.09 -21.10
N PRO A 106 -2.48 17.95 -21.58
CA PRO A 106 -2.15 18.07 -22.99
C PRO A 106 -1.93 16.72 -23.67
N LEU A 107 -2.34 16.62 -24.95
CA LEU A 107 -2.06 15.52 -25.87
C LEU A 107 -2.74 14.17 -25.57
N TRP A 108 -3.39 14.00 -24.41
CA TRP A 108 -4.15 12.79 -24.09
C TRP A 108 -5.53 12.69 -24.77
N GLY A 109 -6.08 13.82 -25.22
CA GLY A 109 -7.37 13.87 -25.93
C GLY A 109 -8.59 13.87 -24.99
N SER A 110 -9.75 13.55 -25.55
CA SER A 110 -11.02 13.39 -24.81
C SER A 110 -10.92 12.28 -23.75
N PRO A 111 -11.84 12.22 -22.76
CA PRO A 111 -11.87 11.13 -21.79
C PRO A 111 -11.86 9.74 -22.43
N LYS A 112 -12.58 9.56 -23.55
CA LYS A 112 -12.60 8.29 -24.29
C LYS A 112 -11.24 7.97 -24.92
N GLU A 113 -10.60 8.95 -25.54
CA GLU A 113 -9.25 8.77 -26.12
C GLU A 113 -8.21 8.49 -25.05
N ALA A 114 -8.25 9.22 -23.93
CA ALA A 114 -7.36 9.00 -22.81
C ALA A 114 -7.52 7.60 -22.21
N LEU A 115 -8.75 7.09 -22.12
CA LEU A 115 -9.02 5.71 -21.69
C LEU A 115 -8.45 4.68 -22.69
N MET A 116 -8.71 4.85 -24.00
CA MET A 116 -8.14 3.93 -25.00
C MET A 116 -6.60 3.95 -24.98
N LYS A 117 -6.00 5.13 -24.79
CA LYS A 117 -4.55 5.30 -24.66
C LYS A 117 -4.03 4.64 -23.38
N SER A 118 -4.71 4.79 -22.24
CA SER A 118 -4.29 4.17 -20.99
C SER A 118 -4.32 2.65 -21.07
N GLU A 119 -5.39 2.08 -21.63
CA GLU A 119 -5.51 0.64 -21.88
C GLU A 119 -4.44 0.12 -22.86
N ALA A 120 -4.06 0.90 -23.87
CA ALA A 120 -2.98 0.55 -24.78
C ALA A 120 -1.62 0.60 -24.09
N PHE A 121 -1.37 1.63 -23.26
CA PHE A 121 -0.16 1.75 -22.46
C PHE A 121 -0.01 0.59 -21.48
N TYR A 122 -1.06 0.24 -20.73
CA TYR A 122 -1.03 -0.86 -19.76
C TYR A 122 -0.78 -2.24 -20.39
N ARG A 123 -1.09 -2.40 -21.68
CA ARG A 123 -0.78 -3.62 -22.45
C ARG A 123 0.61 -3.58 -23.11
N SER A 124 1.31 -2.45 -23.05
CA SER A 124 2.63 -2.29 -23.66
C SER A 124 3.74 -2.86 -22.79
N SER A 125 4.87 -3.21 -23.42
CA SER A 125 6.09 -3.64 -22.69
C SER A 125 6.64 -2.56 -21.75
N LYS A 126 6.38 -1.27 -22.02
CA LYS A 126 6.84 -0.16 -21.18
C LYS A 126 6.15 -0.13 -19.81
N PHE A 127 4.93 -0.65 -19.70
CA PHE A 127 4.26 -0.81 -18.41
C PHE A 127 4.70 -2.09 -17.68
N ALA A 128 5.13 -3.12 -18.42
CA ALA A 128 5.54 -4.39 -17.83
C ALA A 128 6.87 -4.31 -17.05
N ASP A 129 7.76 -3.40 -17.43
CA ASP A 129 9.07 -3.22 -16.78
C ASP A 129 9.32 -1.76 -16.40
N LEU A 130 8.51 -1.26 -15.47
CA LEU A 130 8.67 0.08 -14.92
C LEU A 130 9.98 0.20 -14.13
N ALA A 131 10.69 1.30 -14.30
CA ALA A 131 11.81 1.62 -13.42
C ALA A 131 11.28 1.97 -12.02
N PRO A 132 11.94 1.52 -10.94
CA PRO A 132 11.64 2.01 -9.60
C PRO A 132 11.90 3.51 -9.48
N VAL A 133 11.09 4.20 -8.69
CA VAL A 133 11.34 5.60 -8.32
C VAL A 133 12.72 5.70 -7.64
N PRO A 134 13.57 6.68 -8.00
CA PRO A 134 14.86 6.87 -7.38
C PRO A 134 14.79 6.93 -5.85
N GLY A 135 15.63 6.14 -5.19
CA GLY A 135 15.66 6.04 -3.74
C GLY A 135 14.58 5.14 -3.12
N ALA A 136 13.59 4.65 -3.88
CA ALA A 136 12.49 3.84 -3.33
C ALA A 136 12.97 2.57 -2.62
N VAL A 137 13.82 1.79 -3.27
CA VAL A 137 14.35 0.54 -2.70
C VAL A 137 15.12 0.82 -1.40
N ALA A 138 15.98 1.85 -1.40
CA ALA A 138 16.75 2.24 -0.23
C ALA A 138 15.85 2.78 0.91
N GLY A 139 14.88 3.63 0.58
CA GLY A 139 13.94 4.22 1.53
C GLY A 139 13.04 3.19 2.18
N VAL A 140 12.46 2.28 1.39
CA VAL A 140 11.67 1.14 1.88
C VAL A 140 12.49 0.29 2.85
N ASN A 141 13.72 -0.06 2.49
CA ASN A 141 14.61 -0.83 3.38
C ASN A 141 14.97 -0.07 4.66
N ALA A 142 15.17 1.24 4.59
CA ALA A 142 15.42 2.08 5.76
C ALA A 142 14.22 2.11 6.71
N LEU A 143 13.00 2.25 6.19
CA LEU A 143 11.77 2.17 7.00
C LEU A 143 11.64 0.78 7.66
N ARG A 144 11.91 -0.31 6.92
CA ARG A 144 11.92 -1.67 7.49
C ARG A 144 12.95 -1.82 8.61
N ALA A 145 14.15 -1.26 8.44
CA ALA A 145 15.19 -1.27 9.47
C ALA A 145 14.79 -0.51 10.75
N MET A 146 13.85 0.45 10.65
CA MET A 146 13.26 1.14 11.80
C MET A 146 12.14 0.34 12.49
N GLY A 147 11.86 -0.88 12.06
CA GLY A 147 10.77 -1.71 12.59
C GLY A 147 9.39 -1.32 12.08
N VAL A 148 9.30 -0.52 11.01
CA VAL A 148 8.04 -0.15 10.38
C VAL A 148 7.55 -1.31 9.51
N ARG A 149 6.27 -1.64 9.64
CA ARG A 149 5.57 -2.57 8.75
C ARG A 149 5.04 -1.81 7.54
N LEU A 150 5.15 -2.40 6.36
CA LEU A 150 4.80 -1.72 5.10
C LEU A 150 3.74 -2.51 4.34
N ALA A 151 2.74 -1.82 3.82
CA ALA A 151 1.70 -2.40 2.97
C ALA A 151 1.52 -1.55 1.72
N ILE A 152 1.47 -2.16 0.54
CA ILE A 152 1.15 -1.45 -0.69
C ILE A 152 -0.35 -1.30 -0.82
N VAL A 153 -0.85 -0.09 -1.05
CA VAL A 153 -2.27 0.18 -1.33
C VAL A 153 -2.37 0.92 -2.66
N THR A 154 -2.88 0.24 -3.70
CA THR A 154 -2.86 0.73 -5.08
C THR A 154 -4.25 0.75 -5.71
N ALA A 155 -4.47 1.71 -6.61
CA ALA A 155 -5.68 1.82 -7.44
C ALA A 155 -5.60 1.02 -8.75
N ARG A 156 -4.51 0.27 -8.98
CA ARG A 156 -4.42 -0.67 -10.10
C ARG A 156 -5.58 -1.65 -10.10
N ASP A 157 -5.96 -2.07 -11.30
CA ASP A 157 -7.04 -3.03 -11.49
C ASP A 157 -6.60 -4.45 -11.12
N ALA A 158 -7.57 -5.30 -10.77
CA ALA A 158 -7.36 -6.72 -10.49
C ALA A 158 -6.61 -7.45 -11.62
N SER A 159 -6.87 -7.09 -12.87
CA SER A 159 -6.20 -7.64 -14.05
C SER A 159 -4.68 -7.37 -14.08
N GLN A 160 -4.20 -6.38 -13.32
CA GLN A 160 -2.78 -6.03 -13.22
C GLN A 160 -2.08 -6.70 -12.03
N ARG A 161 -2.79 -7.53 -11.26
CA ARG A 161 -2.31 -8.13 -10.01
C ARG A 161 -1.04 -8.96 -10.18
N ASP A 162 -1.03 -9.90 -11.11
CA ASP A 162 0.09 -10.83 -11.29
C ASP A 162 1.37 -10.09 -11.73
N LEU A 163 1.20 -9.17 -12.70
CA LEU A 163 2.28 -8.30 -13.16
C LEU A 163 2.83 -7.44 -12.01
N THR A 164 1.94 -6.80 -11.25
CA THR A 164 2.30 -5.94 -10.13
C THR A 164 3.02 -6.73 -9.03
N THR A 165 2.52 -7.91 -8.69
CA THR A 165 3.11 -8.76 -7.64
C THR A 165 4.51 -9.22 -8.03
N THR A 166 4.67 -9.63 -9.30
CA THR A 166 5.98 -10.02 -9.85
C THR A 166 6.95 -8.84 -9.84
N TRP A 167 6.51 -7.65 -10.26
CA TRP A 167 7.33 -6.45 -10.26
C TRP A 167 7.75 -6.02 -8.85
N VAL A 168 6.83 -6.03 -7.88
CA VAL A 168 7.13 -5.72 -6.48
C VAL A 168 8.14 -6.71 -5.91
N LYS A 169 7.96 -8.02 -6.16
CA LYS A 169 8.90 -9.05 -5.69
C LYS A 169 10.30 -8.86 -6.30
N LYS A 170 10.38 -8.53 -7.59
CA LYS A 170 11.64 -8.27 -8.30
C LYS A 170 12.44 -7.12 -7.67
N HIS A 171 11.78 -6.03 -7.28
CA HIS A 171 12.46 -4.80 -6.85
C HIS A 171 12.56 -4.63 -5.33
N PHE A 172 11.62 -5.20 -4.56
CA PHE A 172 11.48 -4.99 -3.12
C PHE A 172 11.51 -6.28 -2.29
N ASN A 173 11.73 -7.44 -2.92
CA ASN A 173 11.74 -8.75 -2.26
C ASN A 173 10.49 -8.94 -1.37
N ASP A 174 10.69 -9.17 -0.07
CA ASP A 174 9.63 -9.35 0.94
C ASP A 174 9.51 -8.15 1.89
N ALA A 175 9.88 -6.95 1.43
CA ALA A 175 9.81 -5.73 2.26
C ALA A 175 8.37 -5.31 2.61
N PHE A 176 7.37 -5.76 1.84
CA PHE A 176 5.96 -5.44 2.06
C PHE A 176 5.20 -6.65 2.60
N ASP A 177 4.36 -6.43 3.60
CA ASP A 177 3.54 -7.46 4.23
C ASP A 177 2.33 -7.86 3.36
N GLY A 178 1.98 -7.04 2.37
CA GLY A 178 0.87 -7.28 1.46
C GLY A 178 0.71 -6.20 0.39
N ILE A 179 -0.04 -6.54 -0.66
CA ILE A 179 -0.45 -5.64 -1.74
C ILE A 179 -1.98 -5.64 -1.80
N TYR A 180 -2.58 -4.46 -1.63
CA TYR A 180 -4.02 -4.27 -1.54
C TYR A 180 -4.53 -3.43 -2.71
N PHE A 181 -5.38 -4.04 -3.54
CA PHE A 181 -5.97 -3.42 -4.73
C PHE A 181 -7.34 -2.86 -4.36
N THR A 182 -7.53 -1.54 -4.48
CA THR A 182 -8.76 -0.88 -4.00
C THR A 182 -10.01 -1.27 -4.81
N GLY A 183 -9.86 -1.51 -6.11
CA GLY A 183 -10.97 -1.93 -6.99
C GLY A 183 -11.60 -3.27 -6.58
N GLU A 184 -10.78 -4.20 -6.08
CA GLU A 184 -11.27 -5.50 -5.58
C GLU A 184 -11.93 -5.36 -4.19
N LEU A 185 -11.43 -4.47 -3.34
CA LEU A 185 -12.00 -4.25 -2.01
C LEU A 185 -13.39 -3.60 -2.08
N ALA A 186 -13.64 -2.79 -3.12
CA ALA A 186 -14.98 -2.27 -3.41
C ALA A 186 -15.99 -3.35 -3.84
N THR A 187 -15.53 -4.52 -4.30
CA THR A 187 -16.39 -5.67 -4.67
C THR A 187 -16.51 -6.71 -3.54
N LEU A 188 -15.64 -6.68 -2.53
CA LEU A 188 -15.71 -7.51 -1.30
C LEU A 188 -16.82 -7.11 -0.31
N LYS A 189 -17.92 -6.51 -0.82
CA LYS A 189 -19.15 -6.07 -0.11
C LYS A 189 -19.88 -7.14 0.73
N GLY A 190 -19.32 -8.32 0.95
CA GLY A 190 -20.01 -9.42 1.63
C GLY A 190 -19.16 -10.37 2.46
N LYS A 191 -17.86 -10.11 2.74
CA LYS A 191 -17.00 -11.09 3.46
C LYS A 191 -16.26 -10.57 4.69
N TRP A 192 -16.41 -9.30 5.05
CA TRP A 192 -15.97 -8.80 6.36
C TRP A 192 -17.19 -8.65 7.29
N ASN A 193 -17.11 -9.29 8.46
CA ASN A 193 -18.20 -9.51 9.42
C ASN A 193 -18.75 -8.24 10.11
N SER A 194 -18.63 -7.06 9.51
CA SER A 194 -19.14 -5.79 10.06
C SER A 194 -20.25 -5.13 9.24
N GLY A 195 -20.65 -5.68 8.09
CA GLY A 195 -21.80 -5.16 7.32
C GLY A 195 -21.66 -3.70 6.85
N GLN A 196 -20.45 -3.14 6.91
CA GLN A 196 -20.19 -1.75 6.59
C GLN A 196 -19.76 -1.63 5.12
N VAL A 197 -20.49 -0.80 4.38
CA VAL A 197 -20.17 -0.48 2.98
C VAL A 197 -18.82 0.26 2.95
N ILE A 198 -17.79 -0.35 2.37
CA ILE A 198 -16.52 0.32 2.10
C ILE A 198 -16.72 1.21 0.86
N SER A 199 -17.14 2.46 1.07
CA SER A 199 -17.28 3.48 0.03
C SER A 199 -16.11 4.48 0.02
N GLY A 200 -14.93 4.11 0.54
CA GLY A 200 -13.89 5.06 0.97
C GLY A 200 -12.51 4.94 0.30
N GLY A 201 -12.40 4.37 -0.90
CA GLY A 201 -11.14 4.34 -1.67
C GLY A 201 -9.96 3.76 -0.88
N LYS A 202 -8.77 4.36 -1.01
CA LYS A 202 -7.57 3.94 -0.26
C LYS A 202 -7.73 4.15 1.24
N ALA A 203 -8.33 5.27 1.67
CA ALA A 203 -8.45 5.63 3.08
C ALA A 203 -9.10 4.52 3.92
N ALA A 204 -10.16 3.90 3.40
CA ALA A 204 -10.82 2.79 4.09
C ALA A 204 -9.95 1.52 4.20
N VAL A 205 -9.15 1.22 3.19
CA VAL A 205 -8.19 0.10 3.22
C VAL A 205 -7.11 0.37 4.26
N ILE A 206 -6.55 1.57 4.25
CA ILE A 206 -5.51 2.01 5.20
C ILE A 206 -6.02 1.95 6.63
N HIS A 207 -7.25 2.42 6.86
CA HIS A 207 -7.91 2.30 8.16
C HIS A 207 -8.06 0.84 8.60
N ALA A 208 -8.50 -0.06 7.71
CA ALA A 208 -8.64 -1.49 7.99
C ALA A 208 -7.30 -2.18 8.30
N LEU A 209 -6.19 -1.69 7.74
CA LEU A 209 -4.83 -2.15 8.05
C LEU A 209 -4.32 -1.64 9.40
N GLY A 210 -5.05 -0.74 10.07
CA GLY A 210 -4.59 -0.07 11.28
C GLY A 210 -3.48 0.95 11.02
N ALA A 211 -3.19 1.28 9.76
CA ALA A 211 -2.18 2.27 9.41
C ALA A 211 -2.66 3.69 9.74
N ARG A 212 -1.69 4.57 10.05
CA ARG A 212 -1.93 6.00 10.33
C ARG A 212 -1.21 6.93 9.37
N ILE A 213 -0.36 6.38 8.51
CA ILE A 213 0.40 7.12 7.51
C ILE A 213 0.17 6.49 6.13
N LEU A 214 -0.05 7.35 5.15
CA LEU A 214 -0.02 7.06 3.72
C LEU A 214 1.16 7.77 3.06
N ILE A 215 1.94 7.09 2.22
CA ILE A 215 2.87 7.71 1.26
C ILE A 215 2.24 7.60 -0.13
N ASP A 216 1.88 8.73 -0.74
CA ASP A 216 1.07 8.76 -1.97
C ASP A 216 1.36 10.05 -2.74
N ASP A 217 1.33 10.02 -4.06
CA ASP A 217 1.55 11.20 -4.89
C ASP A 217 0.24 11.96 -5.20
N SER A 218 -0.93 11.36 -4.94
CA SER A 218 -2.23 11.98 -5.19
C SER A 218 -2.66 12.91 -4.05
N VAL A 219 -2.96 14.15 -4.45
CA VAL A 219 -3.58 15.15 -3.57
C VAL A 219 -4.98 14.71 -3.15
N GLU A 220 -5.76 14.09 -4.04
CA GLU A 220 -7.11 13.58 -3.73
C GLU A 220 -7.08 12.55 -2.61
N ASN A 221 -6.14 11.60 -2.66
CA ASN A 221 -5.97 10.61 -1.61
C ASN A 221 -5.60 11.27 -0.28
N ALA A 222 -4.77 12.33 -0.32
CA ALA A 222 -4.42 13.09 0.88
C ALA A 222 -5.64 13.77 1.54
N PHE A 223 -6.55 14.36 0.74
CA PHE A 223 -7.81 14.90 1.24
C PHE A 223 -8.71 13.82 1.87
N GLN A 224 -8.88 12.68 1.18
CA GLN A 224 -9.70 11.58 1.69
C GLN A 224 -9.13 10.97 2.98
N CYS A 225 -7.80 10.88 3.09
CA CYS A 225 -7.12 10.38 4.28
C CYS A 225 -7.23 11.36 5.46
N ALA A 226 -7.14 12.67 5.21
CA ALA A 226 -7.30 13.69 6.23
C ALA A 226 -8.68 13.62 6.92
N GLU A 227 -9.75 13.33 6.16
CA GLU A 227 -11.11 13.12 6.71
C GLU A 227 -11.16 11.98 7.73
N GLN A 228 -10.25 11.00 7.63
CA GLN A 228 -10.14 9.84 8.51
C GLN A 228 -8.99 9.93 9.51
N GLN A 229 -8.40 11.12 9.70
CA GLN A 229 -7.24 11.35 10.58
C GLN A 229 -6.02 10.48 10.23
N ILE A 230 -5.84 10.20 8.94
CA ILE A 230 -4.65 9.53 8.40
C ILE A 230 -3.70 10.61 7.86
N GLU A 231 -2.47 10.60 8.34
CA GLU A 231 -1.41 11.47 7.85
C GLU A 231 -1.00 11.04 6.43
N THR A 232 -0.80 11.99 5.52
CA THR A 232 -0.35 11.69 4.15
C THR A 232 0.96 12.39 3.86
N LEU A 233 1.98 11.63 3.47
CA LEU A 233 3.21 12.15 2.90
C LEU A 233 3.01 12.26 1.39
N VAL A 234 2.64 13.46 0.93
CA VAL A 234 2.41 13.76 -0.48
C VAL A 234 3.75 13.72 -1.21
N PHE A 235 3.99 12.63 -1.92
CA PHE A 235 5.29 12.26 -2.45
C PHE A 235 5.59 12.94 -3.79
N GLY A 236 6.84 13.37 -3.93
CA GLY A 236 7.39 13.95 -5.14
C GLY A 236 7.06 15.43 -5.32
N ASN A 237 7.82 16.08 -6.21
CA ASN A 237 7.51 17.42 -6.70
C ASN A 237 6.93 17.33 -8.12
N TYR A 238 5.80 16.65 -8.25
CA TYR A 238 5.19 16.37 -9.54
C TYR A 238 4.20 17.45 -9.95
N ALA A 239 4.07 17.69 -11.26
CA ALA A 239 3.12 18.69 -11.75
C ALA A 239 1.65 18.34 -11.41
N TRP A 240 1.31 17.05 -11.38
CA TRP A 240 -0.04 16.56 -11.08
C TRP A 240 -0.41 16.59 -9.60
N ASN A 241 0.57 16.71 -8.71
CA ASN A 241 0.33 16.80 -7.26
C ASN A 241 0.31 18.25 -6.73
N GLN A 242 0.31 19.23 -7.65
CA GLN A 242 0.13 20.64 -7.29
C GLN A 242 -1.34 21.06 -7.25
N ARG A 243 -2.25 20.25 -7.79
CA ARG A 243 -3.64 20.61 -8.09
C ARG A 243 -4.57 19.50 -7.68
N ARG A 244 -5.86 19.82 -7.51
CA ARG A 244 -6.90 18.80 -7.41
C ARG A 244 -7.48 18.53 -8.79
N SER A 245 -7.42 17.29 -9.22
CA SER A 245 -8.04 16.78 -10.43
C SER A 245 -9.52 16.42 -10.22
N LEU A 246 -10.32 17.35 -9.68
CA LEU A 246 -11.75 17.13 -9.44
C LEU A 246 -12.55 17.01 -10.75
N ILE A 247 -13.71 16.34 -10.65
CA ILE A 247 -14.77 16.33 -11.67
C ILE A 247 -16.00 17.00 -11.06
N SER A 248 -15.96 18.33 -10.99
CA SER A 248 -16.96 19.13 -10.27
C SER A 248 -18.00 19.80 -11.19
N ASN A 249 -17.62 20.02 -12.45
CA ASN A 249 -18.43 20.72 -13.45
C ASN A 249 -18.14 20.17 -14.86
N GLU A 250 -18.86 20.69 -15.87
CA GLU A 250 -18.72 20.24 -17.26
C GLU A 250 -17.33 20.49 -17.86
N LEU A 251 -16.63 21.56 -17.45
CA LEU A 251 -15.26 21.83 -17.92
C LEU A 251 -14.25 20.81 -17.37
N ASP A 252 -14.52 20.13 -16.27
CA ASP A 252 -13.66 19.05 -15.77
C ASP A 252 -13.83 17.73 -16.55
N ARG A 253 -14.92 17.58 -17.30
CA ARG A 253 -15.31 16.37 -18.04
C ARG A 253 -14.82 16.35 -19.48
N ILE A 254 -14.17 17.41 -19.94
CA ILE A 254 -13.68 17.57 -21.32
C ILE A 254 -12.15 17.53 -21.37
N SER A 255 -11.59 17.35 -22.56
CA SER A 255 -10.13 17.33 -22.74
C SER A 255 -9.49 18.66 -22.37
N PHE A 256 -8.21 18.64 -22.02
CA PHE A 256 -7.41 19.84 -21.80
C PHE A 256 -7.48 20.81 -22.99
N ALA A 257 -7.30 20.29 -24.21
CA ALA A 257 -7.36 21.08 -25.44
C ALA A 257 -8.73 21.75 -25.61
N ARG A 258 -9.82 21.00 -25.40
CA ARG A 258 -11.16 21.55 -25.53
C ARG A 258 -11.47 22.59 -24.45
N ARG A 259 -11.02 22.38 -23.20
CA ARG A 259 -11.17 23.38 -22.14
C ARG A 259 -10.38 24.66 -22.47
N ARG A 260 -9.17 24.54 -23.04
CA ARG A 260 -8.37 25.69 -23.50
C ARG A 260 -9.05 26.55 -24.56
N GLU A 261 -9.88 25.94 -25.41
CA GLU A 261 -10.68 26.68 -26.39
C GLU A 261 -11.84 27.47 -25.75
N LEU A 262 -12.34 27.00 -24.60
CA LEU A 262 -13.47 27.60 -23.87
C LEU A 262 -13.05 28.57 -22.75
N ASP A 263 -11.88 28.35 -22.17
CA ASP A 263 -11.30 29.10 -21.06
C ASP A 263 -9.84 29.44 -21.35
N ALA A 264 -9.60 30.68 -21.76
CA ALA A 264 -8.29 31.17 -22.16
C ALA A 264 -7.39 31.58 -20.97
N ASN A 265 -7.87 31.49 -19.73
CA ASN A 265 -7.20 32.08 -18.55
C ASN A 265 -6.04 31.25 -17.98
N ASN A 266 -5.54 30.26 -18.73
CA ASN A 266 -4.54 29.30 -18.25
C ASN A 266 -4.86 28.77 -16.83
N TRP A 267 -6.11 28.33 -16.60
CA TRP A 267 -6.62 28.04 -15.26
C TRP A 267 -5.73 27.09 -14.42
N TRP A 268 -4.98 26.20 -15.07
CA TRP A 268 -4.05 25.30 -14.38
C TRP A 268 -2.92 26.08 -13.67
N GLU A 269 -2.59 27.31 -14.05
CA GLU A 269 -1.57 28.09 -13.34
C GLU A 269 -2.07 28.62 -11.99
N THR A 270 -3.38 28.76 -11.81
CA THR A 270 -4.02 29.37 -10.63
C THR A 270 -4.80 28.37 -9.77
N ASP A 271 -5.20 27.24 -10.34
CA ASP A 271 -5.73 26.05 -9.66
C ASP A 271 -4.60 25.32 -8.91
N LEU A 272 -4.12 25.90 -7.82
CA LEU A 272 -3.17 25.25 -6.92
C LEU A 272 -3.90 24.78 -5.65
N ALA A 273 -3.62 23.55 -5.24
CA ALA A 273 -4.23 22.94 -4.07
C ALA A 273 -3.53 23.38 -2.78
N THR A 274 -4.32 23.92 -1.84
CA THR A 274 -3.90 24.04 -0.44
C THR A 274 -4.13 22.72 0.26
N LEU A 275 -3.06 22.05 0.69
CA LEU A 275 -3.15 20.76 1.36
C LEU A 275 -3.81 20.86 2.75
N PRO A 276 -4.54 19.83 3.21
CA PRO A 276 -5.04 19.78 4.58
C PRO A 276 -3.88 19.66 5.59
N PRO A 277 -4.09 20.00 6.88
CA PRO A 277 -3.03 19.97 7.91
C PRO A 277 -2.35 18.59 8.11
N GLN A 278 -3.05 17.50 7.80
CA GLN A 278 -2.56 16.12 7.88
C GLN A 278 -1.71 15.71 6.67
N ALA A 279 -1.57 16.57 5.65
CA ALA A 279 -0.84 16.28 4.43
C ALA A 279 0.47 17.07 4.35
N HIS A 280 1.59 16.36 4.21
CA HIS A 280 2.94 16.90 4.25
C HIS A 280 3.64 16.60 2.93
N ARG A 281 4.15 17.62 2.23
CA ARG A 281 4.93 17.39 1.01
C ARG A 281 6.30 16.79 1.35
N VAL A 282 6.66 15.71 0.68
CA VAL A 282 7.99 15.09 0.77
C VAL A 282 8.54 14.90 -0.64
N VAL A 283 9.71 15.48 -0.92
CA VAL A 283 10.23 15.55 -2.30
C VAL A 283 10.78 14.23 -2.83
N ASP A 284 11.24 13.36 -1.93
CA ASP A 284 11.87 12.09 -2.25
C ASP A 284 11.80 11.10 -1.06
N TRP A 285 12.40 9.93 -1.24
CA TRP A 285 12.45 8.89 -0.21
C TRP A 285 13.34 9.23 1.00
N ASN A 286 14.33 10.13 0.85
CA ASN A 286 15.12 10.58 2.00
C ASN A 286 14.28 11.48 2.92
N ALA A 287 13.44 12.32 2.33
CA ALA A 287 12.47 13.14 3.07
C ALA A 287 11.41 12.28 3.75
N VAL A 288 10.90 11.24 3.09
CA VAL A 288 9.99 10.24 3.70
C VAL A 288 10.63 9.62 4.95
N VAL A 289 11.83 9.04 4.82
CA VAL A 289 12.52 8.37 5.92
C VAL A 289 12.80 9.33 7.08
N SER A 290 13.18 10.57 6.78
CA SER A 290 13.41 11.60 7.80
C SER A 290 12.12 11.96 8.52
N TRP A 291 11.03 12.19 7.80
CA TRP A 291 9.74 12.52 8.40
C TRP A 291 9.25 11.42 9.33
N VAL A 292 9.30 10.14 8.91
CA VAL A 292 8.85 9.00 9.73
C VAL A 292 9.70 8.85 11.00
N ARG A 293 11.01 9.09 10.89
CA ARG A 293 11.94 9.03 12.02
C ARG A 293 11.70 10.15 13.04
N ASP A 294 11.38 11.34 12.57
CA ASP A 294 11.20 12.53 13.41
C ASP A 294 9.80 12.59 14.05
N HIS A 295 8.84 11.79 13.56
CA HIS A 295 7.46 11.75 14.04
C HIS A 295 7.02 10.37 14.55
N PRO A 296 7.75 9.74 15.50
CA PRO A 296 7.44 8.38 15.94
C PRO A 296 6.07 8.23 16.62
N ASN A 297 5.52 9.33 17.16
CA ASN A 297 4.23 9.37 17.83
C ASN A 297 3.04 9.53 16.86
N ARG A 298 3.30 9.72 15.56
CA ARG A 298 2.27 9.79 14.50
C ARG A 298 2.05 8.45 13.79
N MET A 299 2.79 7.41 14.20
CA MET A 299 2.67 6.04 13.69
C MET A 299 1.66 5.21 14.47
#